data_AF-A0A1G6ZV07-F1
#
_entry.id   AF-A0A1G6ZV07-F1
#
_cell.length_a   1.000
_cell.length_b   1.000
_cell.length_c   1.000
_cell.angle_alpha   90.00
_cell.angle_beta   90.00
_cell.angle_gamma   90.00
#
_symmetry.space_group_name_H-M   'P 1'
#
loop_
_entity.id
_entity.type
_entity.pdbx_description
1 polymer ?
#
loop_
_entity_poly.entity_id
_entity_poly.type
_entity_poly.pdbx_seq_one_letter_code
_entity_poly.pdbx_strand_id
1 'polypeptide(L)'
;MTELKLTLSQQTSMLALRSMRAADDLVVMRYIVELLAIEARPILIERLTGYPARAVKALHAREVVRPPQGRYPRALGRLIDLPVVHLELSIFLAHFRNEHIVDAAAAKLSPKDAPVSARSFLAAYKEYTRNVISGEPLPPETLMWLADSWLADEIALERCPVDETRYIRSTEAMKLRWTMGKGDCPLCRSLPTTSIARRTLRSFEIERAKDNFKRELAKLKPKAGDATDAGPDDSAPEQDS
;
A
#
# COMPACT_ATOMS: atom_id res chain seq x y z
N MET A 1 48.07 24.48 -22.74
CA MET A 1 47.08 23.42 -22.43
C MET A 1 47.86 22.21 -21.97
N THR A 2 47.81 21.89 -20.68
CA THR A 2 48.51 20.73 -20.11
C THR A 2 47.61 19.49 -20.22
N GLU A 3 48.02 18.52 -21.03
CA GLU A 3 47.37 17.21 -21.07
C GLU A 3 47.60 16.49 -19.75
N LEU A 4 46.53 16.34 -18.95
CA LEU A 4 46.53 15.49 -17.77
C LEU A 4 46.64 14.03 -18.21
N LYS A 5 47.85 13.48 -18.19
CA LYS A 5 48.09 12.04 -18.36
C LYS A 5 47.61 11.30 -17.11
N LEU A 6 46.45 10.67 -17.23
CA LEU A 6 45.90 9.77 -16.21
C LEU A 6 46.85 8.58 -15.99
N THR A 7 47.09 8.21 -14.74
CA THR A 7 47.87 7.02 -14.40
C THR A 7 47.12 5.74 -14.81
N LEU A 8 47.83 4.62 -14.98
CA LEU A 8 47.23 3.36 -15.40
C LEU A 8 46.13 2.87 -14.43
N SER A 9 46.27 3.15 -13.13
CA SER A 9 45.24 2.86 -12.12
C SER A 9 43.99 3.75 -12.23
N GLN A 10 44.16 5.03 -12.62
CA GLN A 10 43.04 5.93 -12.90
C GLN A 10 42.31 5.52 -14.18
N GLN A 11 43.04 5.04 -15.19
CA GLN A 11 42.47 4.54 -16.44
C GLN A 11 41.64 3.27 -16.23
N THR A 12 42.15 2.29 -15.46
CA THR A 12 41.40 1.07 -15.13
C THR A 12 40.17 1.37 -14.27
N SER A 13 40.28 2.28 -13.30
CA SER A 13 39.14 2.72 -12.49
C SER A 13 38.08 3.42 -13.34
N MET A 14 38.47 4.29 -14.27
CA MET A 14 37.55 4.94 -15.22
C MET A 14 36.88 3.93 -16.16
N LEU A 15 37.62 2.94 -16.65
CA LEU A 15 37.07 1.85 -17.48
C LEU A 15 36.05 1.01 -16.70
N ALA A 16 36.36 0.63 -15.46
CA ALA A 16 35.44 -0.08 -14.59
C ALA A 16 34.19 0.75 -14.27
N LEU A 17 34.34 2.04 -13.99
CA LEU A 17 33.20 2.94 -13.78
C LEU A 17 32.32 3.08 -15.03
N ARG A 18 32.93 3.13 -16.22
CA ARG A 18 32.19 3.17 -17.49
C ARG A 18 31.46 1.86 -17.77
N SER A 19 32.08 0.70 -17.50
CA SER A 19 31.43 -0.59 -17.72
C SER A 19 30.29 -0.84 -16.73
N MET A 20 30.45 -0.45 -15.45
CA MET A 20 29.37 -0.51 -14.47
C MET A 20 28.20 0.39 -14.87
N ARG A 21 28.47 1.64 -15.27
CA ARG A 21 27.42 2.54 -15.79
C ARG A 21 26.74 1.98 -17.04
N ALA A 22 27.48 1.35 -17.95
CA ALA A 22 26.90 0.74 -19.13
C ALA A 22 25.97 -0.44 -18.78
N ALA A 23 26.31 -1.24 -17.77
CA ALA A 23 25.44 -2.31 -17.28
C ALA A 23 24.16 -1.74 -16.64
N ASP A 24 24.29 -0.69 -15.82
CA ASP A 24 23.15 0.00 -15.22
C ASP A 24 22.25 0.63 -16.29
N ASP A 25 22.84 1.26 -17.30
CA ASP A 25 22.14 1.85 -18.44
C ASP A 25 21.36 0.79 -19.24
N LEU A 26 21.93 -0.41 -19.46
CA LEU A 26 21.23 -1.51 -20.12
C LEU A 26 20.02 -2.00 -19.31
N VAL A 27 20.14 -2.08 -17.99
CA VAL A 27 19.03 -2.45 -17.10
C VAL A 27 17.93 -1.40 -17.15
N VAL A 28 18.29 -0.12 -17.09
CA VAL A 28 17.33 1.00 -17.20
C VAL A 28 16.64 1.00 -18.56
N MET A 29 17.38 0.81 -19.65
CA MET A 29 16.82 0.73 -21.01
C MET A 29 15.86 -0.46 -21.16
N ARG A 30 16.19 -1.61 -20.57
CA ARG A 30 15.27 -2.75 -20.51
C ARG A 30 13.97 -2.37 -19.82
N TYR A 31 14.01 -1.68 -18.67
CA TYR A 31 12.80 -1.23 -17.98
C TYR A 31 12.00 -0.22 -18.81
N ILE A 32 12.66 0.70 -19.52
CA ILE A 32 11.98 1.64 -20.42
C ILE A 32 11.21 0.88 -21.51
N VAL A 33 11.83 -0.12 -22.15
CA VAL A 33 11.19 -0.94 -23.17
C VAL A 33 10.01 -1.73 -22.59
N GLU A 34 10.17 -2.34 -21.42
CA GLU A 34 9.07 -3.05 -20.74
C GLU A 34 7.90 -2.12 -20.38
N LEU A 35 8.19 -0.89 -19.95
CA LEU A 35 7.16 0.11 -19.65
C LEU A 35 6.46 0.64 -20.91
N LEU A 36 7.19 0.82 -22.01
CA LEU A 36 6.59 1.17 -23.31
C LEU A 36 5.67 0.06 -23.82
N ALA A 37 6.04 -1.21 -23.63
CA ALA A 37 5.24 -2.36 -24.04
C ALA A 37 3.90 -2.48 -23.31
N ILE A 38 3.80 -1.92 -22.09
CA ILE A 38 2.54 -1.83 -21.33
C ILE A 38 1.84 -0.47 -21.51
N GLU A 39 2.24 0.29 -22.53
CA GLU A 39 1.69 1.61 -22.90
C GLU A 39 1.80 2.66 -21.77
N ALA A 40 2.80 2.55 -20.91
CA ALA A 40 3.05 3.55 -19.87
C ALA A 40 3.42 4.91 -20.49
N ARG A 41 2.87 6.00 -19.94
CA ARG A 41 3.16 7.34 -20.41
C ARG A 41 4.61 7.74 -20.13
N PRO A 42 5.18 8.64 -20.94
CA PRO A 42 6.54 9.14 -20.73
C PRO A 42 6.81 9.69 -19.32
N ILE A 43 5.81 10.34 -18.70
CA ILE A 43 5.95 10.89 -17.35
C ILE A 43 6.08 9.80 -16.27
N LEU A 44 5.40 8.66 -16.45
CA LEU A 44 5.50 7.52 -15.55
C LEU A 44 6.84 6.81 -15.74
N ILE A 45 7.28 6.65 -16.99
CA ILE A 45 8.58 6.06 -17.31
C ILE A 45 9.71 6.87 -16.71
N GLU A 46 9.71 8.20 -16.93
CA GLU A 46 10.69 9.12 -16.34
C GLU A 46 10.72 8.98 -14.82
N ARG A 47 9.56 8.96 -14.17
CA ARG A 47 9.46 8.82 -12.71
C ARG A 47 10.06 7.51 -12.19
N LEU A 48 9.77 6.38 -12.86
CA LEU A 48 10.17 5.05 -12.41
C LEU A 48 11.64 4.73 -12.70
N THR A 49 12.21 5.32 -13.75
CA THR A 49 13.55 5.00 -14.25
C THR A 49 14.57 6.10 -13.99
N GLY A 50 14.12 7.32 -13.66
CA GLY A 50 14.97 8.51 -13.58
C GLY A 50 15.52 8.96 -14.95
N TYR A 51 15.09 8.35 -16.05
CA TYR A 51 15.64 8.63 -17.38
C TYR A 51 15.07 9.96 -17.95
N PRO A 52 15.86 10.79 -18.63
CA PRO A 52 15.43 12.14 -19.02
C PRO A 52 14.17 12.16 -19.91
N ALA A 53 13.18 13.00 -19.53
CA ALA A 53 11.90 13.14 -20.23
C ALA A 53 12.00 13.26 -21.76
N ARG A 54 12.99 14.03 -22.24
CA ARG A 54 13.20 14.29 -23.67
C ARG A 54 13.54 13.00 -24.42
N ALA A 55 14.39 12.16 -23.83
CA ALA A 55 14.82 10.90 -24.44
C ALA A 55 13.68 9.87 -24.41
N VAL A 56 12.96 9.77 -23.30
CA VAL A 56 11.78 8.90 -23.19
C VAL A 56 10.70 9.28 -24.21
N LYS A 57 10.40 10.57 -24.38
CA LYS A 57 9.44 11.05 -25.39
C LYS A 57 9.88 10.71 -26.81
N ALA A 58 11.18 10.84 -27.11
CA ALA A 58 11.70 10.49 -28.43
C ALA A 58 11.60 8.98 -28.71
N LEU A 59 11.88 8.14 -27.71
CA LEU A 59 11.69 6.68 -27.81
C LEU A 59 10.21 6.31 -27.98
N HIS A 60 9.34 6.87 -27.14
CA HIS A 60 7.91 6.63 -27.19
C HIS A 60 7.29 7.04 -28.54
N ALA A 61 7.75 8.14 -29.15
CA ALA A 61 7.27 8.58 -30.46
C ALA A 61 7.69 7.65 -31.61
N ARG A 62 8.73 6.85 -31.43
CA ARG A 62 9.19 5.85 -32.41
C ARG A 62 8.43 4.53 -32.29
N GLU A 63 8.13 4.12 -31.06
CA GLU A 63 7.55 2.80 -30.76
C GLU A 63 6.01 2.81 -30.71
N VAL A 64 5.37 3.94 -30.38
CA VAL A 64 3.92 4.00 -30.12
C VAL A 64 3.21 4.99 -31.05
N VAL A 65 2.21 4.50 -31.79
CA VAL A 65 1.50 5.25 -32.85
C VAL A 65 0.60 6.37 -32.31
N ARG A 66 0.10 6.29 -31.08
CA ARG A 66 -0.59 7.39 -30.38
C ARG A 66 -0.32 7.36 -28.88
N PRO A 67 0.14 8.45 -28.26
CA PRO A 67 0.24 8.51 -26.82
C PRO A 67 -1.16 8.49 -26.19
N PRO A 68 -1.38 7.73 -25.11
CA PRO A 68 -2.66 7.76 -24.41
C PRO A 68 -2.90 9.18 -23.89
N GLN A 69 -3.99 9.80 -24.34
CA GLN A 69 -4.41 11.15 -23.93
C GLN A 69 -5.51 11.08 -22.88
N GLY A 70 -5.52 12.02 -21.93
CA GLY A 70 -6.59 12.17 -20.91
C GLY A 70 -6.09 12.11 -19.46
N ARG A 71 -6.93 12.49 -18.50
CA ARG A 71 -6.66 12.36 -17.06
C ARG A 71 -7.26 11.03 -16.57
N TYR A 72 -6.47 10.23 -15.87
CA TYR A 72 -6.98 8.99 -15.24
C TYR A 72 -7.88 9.31 -14.03
N PRO A 73 -8.87 8.45 -13.75
CA PRO A 73 -9.78 8.66 -12.63
C PRO A 73 -9.02 8.65 -11.30
N ARG A 74 -9.15 9.72 -10.51
CA ARG A 74 -8.56 9.85 -9.16
C ARG A 74 -9.47 9.33 -8.04
N ALA A 75 -10.57 8.66 -8.38
CA ALA A 75 -11.59 8.29 -7.42
C ALA A 75 -11.57 6.79 -7.16
N LEU A 76 -10.90 6.37 -6.07
CA LEU A 76 -10.85 4.99 -5.60
C LEU A 76 -12.24 4.35 -5.55
N GLY A 77 -13.22 5.12 -5.07
CA GLY A 77 -14.60 4.66 -4.87
C GLY A 77 -15.29 4.13 -6.12
N ARG A 78 -14.90 4.58 -7.33
CA ARG A 78 -15.45 4.03 -8.57
C ARG A 78 -14.80 2.72 -8.97
N LEU A 79 -13.52 2.56 -8.67
CA LEU A 79 -12.76 1.36 -9.03
C LEU A 79 -13.08 0.20 -8.09
N ILE A 80 -13.25 0.47 -6.80
CA ILE A 80 -13.58 -0.56 -5.80
C ILE A 80 -15.07 -0.90 -5.75
N ASP A 81 -15.90 -0.25 -6.58
CA ASP A 81 -17.34 -0.54 -6.61
C ASP A 81 -17.62 -1.90 -7.26
N LEU A 82 -16.76 -2.32 -8.19
CA LEU A 82 -16.83 -3.64 -8.81
C LEU A 82 -15.98 -4.64 -8.00
N PRO A 83 -16.58 -5.71 -7.42
CA PRO A 83 -15.83 -6.65 -6.59
C PRO A 83 -14.63 -7.29 -7.28
N VAL A 84 -14.76 -7.60 -8.57
CA VAL A 84 -13.67 -8.19 -9.38
C VAL A 84 -12.49 -7.21 -9.48
N VAL A 85 -12.76 -5.97 -9.89
CA VAL A 85 -11.73 -4.92 -10.02
C VAL A 85 -11.09 -4.61 -8.66
N HIS A 86 -11.89 -4.59 -7.59
CA HIS A 86 -11.37 -4.40 -6.23
C HIS A 86 -10.41 -5.52 -5.82
N LEU A 87 -10.73 -6.78 -6.13
CA LEU A 87 -9.85 -7.91 -5.86
C LEU A 87 -8.56 -7.81 -6.67
N GLU A 88 -8.65 -7.52 -7.97
CA GLU A 88 -7.46 -7.40 -8.83
C GLU A 88 -6.53 -6.26 -8.39
N LEU A 89 -7.08 -5.10 -8.03
CA LEU A 89 -6.32 -4.01 -7.44
C LEU A 89 -5.64 -4.45 -6.15
N SER A 90 -6.31 -5.26 -5.34
CA SER A 90 -5.76 -5.80 -4.09
C SER A 90 -4.62 -6.78 -4.34
N ILE A 91 -4.69 -7.60 -5.39
CA ILE A 91 -3.61 -8.47 -5.86
C ILE A 91 -2.41 -7.61 -6.27
N PHE A 92 -2.61 -6.63 -7.14
CA PHE A 92 -1.54 -5.72 -7.56
C PHE A 92 -0.84 -5.10 -6.34
N LEU A 93 -1.62 -4.50 -5.42
CA LEU A 93 -1.05 -3.80 -4.28
C LEU A 93 -0.31 -4.75 -3.32
N ALA A 94 -0.80 -5.99 -3.16
CA ALA A 94 -0.13 -6.99 -2.34
C ALA A 94 1.25 -7.36 -2.89
N HIS A 95 1.36 -7.58 -4.21
CA HIS A 95 2.63 -7.86 -4.86
C HIS A 95 3.55 -6.63 -4.85
N PHE A 96 3.00 -5.46 -5.18
CA PHE A 96 3.74 -4.19 -5.16
C PHE A 96 4.38 -3.94 -3.79
N ARG A 97 3.59 -4.03 -2.71
CA ARG A 97 4.08 -3.84 -1.34
C ARG A 97 5.26 -4.76 -1.05
N ASN A 98 5.18 -6.03 -1.41
CA ASN A 98 6.23 -7.00 -1.10
C ASN A 98 7.52 -6.68 -1.88
N GLU A 99 7.42 -6.42 -3.18
CA GLU A 99 8.59 -6.06 -4.01
C GLU A 99 9.20 -4.72 -3.59
N HIS A 100 8.37 -3.73 -3.29
CA HIS A 100 8.82 -2.41 -2.85
C HIS A 100 9.53 -2.47 -1.49
N ILE A 101 9.08 -3.33 -0.57
CA ILE A 101 9.79 -3.58 0.70
C ILE A 101 11.19 -4.15 0.45
N VAL A 102 11.33 -5.07 -0.52
CA VAL A 102 12.64 -5.65 -0.88
C VAL A 102 13.56 -4.57 -1.46
N ASP A 103 13.06 -3.74 -2.37
CA ASP A 103 13.84 -2.65 -2.97
C ASP A 103 14.21 -1.57 -1.94
N ALA A 104 13.29 -1.22 -1.04
CA ALA A 104 13.56 -0.29 0.05
C ALA A 104 14.64 -0.82 1.02
N ALA A 105 14.57 -2.11 1.36
CA ALA A 105 15.57 -2.76 2.19
C ALA A 105 16.96 -2.76 1.53
N ALA A 106 17.03 -3.03 0.22
CA ALA A 106 18.27 -2.95 -0.55
C ALA A 106 18.86 -1.53 -0.57
N ALA A 107 18.00 -0.51 -0.63
CA ALA A 107 18.38 0.90 -0.55
C ALA A 107 18.66 1.39 0.88
N LYS A 108 18.46 0.55 1.91
CA LYS A 108 18.55 0.90 3.34
C LYS A 108 17.63 2.07 3.73
N LEU A 109 16.47 2.14 3.09
CA LEU A 109 15.44 3.14 3.36
C LEU A 109 14.21 2.47 4.00
N SER A 110 13.42 3.28 4.72
CA SER A 110 12.07 2.87 5.10
C SER A 110 11.23 2.67 3.83
N PRO A 111 10.32 1.67 3.77
CA PRO A 111 9.43 1.49 2.63
C PRO A 111 8.62 2.73 2.25
N LYS A 112 8.30 3.59 3.23
CA LYS A 112 7.54 4.83 2.99
C LYS A 112 8.37 5.95 2.36
N ASP A 113 9.67 5.94 2.60
CA ASP A 113 10.60 6.99 2.12
C ASP A 113 11.34 6.57 0.84
N ALA A 114 11.33 5.27 0.54
CA ALA A 114 11.95 4.72 -0.66
C ALA A 114 11.16 5.13 -1.91
N PRO A 115 11.83 5.65 -2.96
CA PRO A 115 11.17 5.92 -4.23
C PRO A 115 10.72 4.61 -4.87
N VAL A 116 9.59 4.67 -5.57
CA VAL A 116 9.08 3.52 -6.33
C VAL A 116 10.01 3.22 -7.50
N SER A 117 10.57 2.02 -7.52
CA SER A 117 11.46 1.57 -8.59
C SER A 117 10.67 1.01 -9.79
N ALA A 118 11.23 1.12 -10.99
CA ALA A 118 10.68 0.43 -12.16
C ALA A 118 10.58 -1.09 -11.96
N ARG A 119 11.54 -1.68 -11.22
CA ARG A 119 11.59 -3.12 -10.92
C ARG A 119 10.37 -3.58 -10.14
N SER A 120 10.14 -3.00 -8.95
CA SER A 120 9.03 -3.37 -8.07
C SER A 120 7.68 -3.15 -8.74
N PHE A 121 7.53 -2.04 -9.46
CA PHE A 121 6.33 -1.72 -10.22
C PHE A 121 6.06 -2.76 -11.33
N LEU A 122 7.04 -3.05 -12.18
CA LEU A 122 6.88 -4.01 -13.28
C LEU A 122 6.66 -5.44 -12.79
N ALA A 123 7.32 -5.84 -11.70
CA ALA A 123 7.11 -7.15 -11.09
C ALA A 123 5.66 -7.31 -10.61
N ALA A 124 5.13 -6.30 -9.90
CA ALA A 124 3.74 -6.28 -9.45
C ALA A 124 2.75 -6.20 -10.62
N TYR A 125 3.05 -5.41 -11.65
CA TYR A 125 2.22 -5.29 -12.84
C TYR A 125 2.09 -6.63 -13.58
N LYS A 126 3.21 -7.35 -13.78
CA LYS A 126 3.19 -8.67 -14.45
C LYS A 126 2.34 -9.67 -13.68
N GLU A 127 2.44 -9.68 -12.36
CA GLU A 127 1.64 -10.57 -11.54
C GLU A 127 0.16 -10.18 -11.54
N TYR A 128 -0.13 -8.89 -11.51
CA TYR A 128 -1.48 -8.37 -11.73
C TYR A 128 -2.06 -8.85 -13.07
N THR A 129 -1.35 -8.65 -14.18
CA THR A 129 -1.85 -9.03 -15.53
C THR A 129 -2.11 -10.52 -15.70
N ARG A 130 -1.41 -11.38 -14.95
CA ARG A 130 -1.68 -12.83 -14.94
C ARG A 130 -3.00 -13.18 -14.25
N ASN A 131 -3.47 -12.30 -13.37
CA ASN A 131 -4.65 -12.48 -12.54
C ASN A 131 -5.81 -11.54 -12.94
N VAL A 132 -5.72 -10.86 -14.09
CA VAL A 132 -6.82 -10.03 -14.61
C VAL A 132 -7.94 -10.92 -15.14
N ILE A 133 -9.14 -10.71 -14.60
CA ILE A 133 -10.37 -11.42 -14.93
C ILE A 133 -11.39 -10.45 -15.56
N SER A 134 -11.28 -9.15 -15.29
CA SER A 134 -12.15 -8.10 -15.81
C SER A 134 -12.05 -7.88 -17.33
N GLY A 135 -11.16 -8.61 -18.01
CA GLY A 135 -10.92 -8.53 -19.44
C GLY A 135 -9.63 -7.78 -19.76
N GLU A 136 -9.67 -6.45 -19.69
CA GLU A 136 -8.51 -5.60 -19.99
C GLU A 136 -7.78 -5.17 -18.72
N PRO A 137 -6.43 -5.17 -18.73
CA PRO A 137 -5.65 -4.67 -17.61
C PRO A 137 -5.87 -3.17 -17.44
N LEU A 138 -5.90 -2.74 -16.19
CA LEU A 138 -5.99 -1.32 -15.86
C LEU A 138 -4.73 -0.58 -16.33
N PRO A 139 -4.88 0.69 -16.74
CA PRO A 139 -3.75 1.49 -17.18
C PRO A 139 -2.65 1.58 -16.10
N PRO A 140 -1.36 1.53 -16.47
CA PRO A 140 -0.25 1.57 -15.52
C PRO A 140 -0.29 2.79 -14.57
N GLU A 141 -0.77 3.94 -15.04
CA GLU A 141 -0.92 5.14 -14.22
C GLU A 141 -1.94 4.98 -13.11
N THR A 142 -2.99 4.19 -13.33
CA THR A 142 -4.00 3.90 -12.31
C THR A 142 -3.38 3.05 -11.20
N LEU A 143 -2.56 2.07 -11.57
CA LEU A 143 -1.84 1.22 -10.63
C LEU A 143 -0.73 1.98 -9.89
N MET A 144 -0.04 2.91 -10.57
CA MET A 144 0.91 3.81 -9.91
C MET A 144 0.21 4.73 -8.91
N TRP A 145 -0.93 5.31 -9.29
CA TRP A 145 -1.72 6.12 -8.35
C TRP A 145 -2.17 5.30 -7.12
N LEU A 146 -2.49 4.01 -7.31
CA LEU A 146 -2.81 3.11 -6.21
C LEU A 146 -1.59 2.90 -5.28
N ALA A 147 -0.41 2.67 -5.86
CA ALA A 147 0.84 2.57 -5.11
C ALA A 147 1.13 3.85 -4.31
N ASP A 148 0.94 5.02 -4.94
CA ASP A 148 1.09 6.33 -4.28
C ASP A 148 0.12 6.51 -3.11
N SER A 149 -1.14 6.11 -3.31
CA SER A 149 -2.17 6.19 -2.28
C SER A 149 -1.84 5.31 -1.08
N TRP A 150 -1.18 4.16 -1.30
CA TRP A 150 -0.72 3.29 -0.22
C TRP A 150 0.48 3.89 0.52
N LEU A 151 1.46 4.43 -0.22
CA LEU A 151 2.62 5.11 0.38
C LEU A 151 2.21 6.34 1.19
N ALA A 152 1.14 7.03 0.79
CA ALA A 152 0.54 8.15 1.48
C ALA A 152 -0.42 7.76 2.62
N ASP A 153 -0.56 6.47 2.95
CA ASP A 153 -1.48 5.93 3.96
C ASP A 153 -2.98 6.25 3.71
N GLU A 154 -3.38 6.60 2.49
CA GLU A 154 -4.79 6.82 2.10
C GLU A 154 -5.55 5.49 1.95
N ILE A 155 -4.81 4.42 1.69
CA ILE A 155 -5.31 3.06 1.58
C ILE A 155 -4.39 2.07 2.31
N ALA A 156 -4.97 0.97 2.78
CA ALA A 156 -4.26 -0.12 3.42
C ALA A 156 -4.71 -1.48 2.84
N LEU A 157 -3.85 -2.49 2.95
CA LEU A 157 -4.25 -3.88 2.74
C LEU A 157 -4.72 -4.46 4.07
N GLU A 158 -5.99 -4.85 4.13
CA GLU A 158 -6.58 -5.52 5.27
C GLU A 158 -6.87 -6.98 4.95
N ARG A 159 -6.82 -7.84 5.97
CA ARG A 159 -7.21 -9.23 5.86
C ARG A 159 -8.65 -9.40 6.31
N CYS A 160 -9.49 -9.98 5.46
CA CYS A 160 -10.85 -10.31 5.82
C CYS A 160 -10.88 -11.32 6.98
N PRO A 161 -11.71 -11.11 8.02
CA PRO A 161 -11.82 -12.04 9.13
C PRO A 161 -12.60 -13.32 8.77
N VAL A 162 -13.30 -13.37 7.63
CA VAL A 162 -14.16 -14.50 7.23
C VAL A 162 -13.46 -15.41 6.25
N ASP A 163 -12.94 -14.86 5.16
CA ASP A 163 -12.35 -15.62 4.04
C ASP A 163 -10.83 -15.45 3.96
N GLU A 164 -10.22 -14.76 4.93
CA GLU A 164 -8.79 -14.50 5.02
C GLU A 164 -8.16 -13.74 3.83
N THR A 165 -8.96 -13.27 2.89
CA THR A 165 -8.50 -12.59 1.68
C THR A 165 -7.96 -11.21 2.00
N ARG A 166 -6.85 -10.84 1.38
CA ARG A 166 -6.31 -9.48 1.48
C ARG A 166 -7.02 -8.58 0.49
N TYR A 167 -7.57 -7.47 0.97
CA TYR A 167 -8.27 -6.50 0.14
C TYR A 167 -7.88 -5.07 0.49
N ILE A 168 -8.07 -4.17 -0.47
CA ILE A 168 -7.80 -2.73 -0.29
C ILE A 168 -8.91 -2.10 0.53
N ARG A 169 -8.52 -1.39 1.58
CA ARG A 169 -9.41 -0.57 2.38
C ARG A 169 -8.96 0.88 2.35
N SER A 170 -9.88 1.81 2.18
CA SER A 170 -9.58 3.23 2.38
C SER A 170 -9.51 3.56 3.86
N THR A 171 -8.50 4.33 4.27
CA THR A 171 -8.32 4.78 5.65
C THR A 171 -9.24 5.98 5.97
N GLU A 172 -9.59 6.78 4.97
CA GLU A 172 -10.54 7.89 5.11
C GLU A 172 -12.00 7.43 5.00
N ALA A 173 -12.75 7.54 6.10
CA ALA A 173 -14.18 7.26 6.14
C ALA A 173 -15.05 8.22 5.29
N MET A 174 -14.49 9.33 4.78
CA MET A 174 -15.24 10.47 4.25
C MET A 174 -15.41 10.54 2.72
N LYS A 175 -14.68 9.74 1.93
CA LYS A 175 -14.74 9.83 0.44
C LYS A 175 -15.53 8.73 -0.25
N LEU A 176 -15.92 7.68 0.47
CA LEU A 176 -16.84 6.67 -0.03
C LEU A 176 -18.26 7.09 0.36
N ARG A 177 -19.06 7.55 -0.61
CA ARG A 177 -20.48 7.86 -0.39
C ARG A 177 -21.16 6.67 0.29
N TRP A 178 -22.22 7.01 1.03
CA TRP A 178 -23.04 6.25 1.98
C TRP A 178 -23.53 4.83 1.56
N THR A 179 -23.14 4.32 0.39
CA THR A 179 -23.52 3.01 -0.14
C THR A 179 -22.47 1.91 0.07
N MET A 180 -21.25 2.25 0.51
CA MET A 180 -20.20 1.24 0.73
C MET A 180 -19.65 1.34 2.15
N GLY A 181 -19.86 0.28 2.94
CA GLY A 181 -19.10 0.05 4.16
C GLY A 181 -17.62 0.13 3.81
N LYS A 182 -16.88 0.89 4.62
CA LYS A 182 -15.45 1.26 4.49
C LYS A 182 -14.56 0.14 3.92
N GLY A 183 -14.55 -0.03 2.61
CA GLY A 183 -13.84 -1.14 1.95
C GLY A 183 -14.26 -2.50 2.51
N ASP A 184 -15.51 -2.92 2.37
CA ASP A 184 -15.89 -4.29 2.71
C ASP A 184 -15.13 -5.30 1.84
N CYS A 185 -14.90 -6.53 2.35
CA CYS A 185 -14.23 -7.57 1.56
C CYS A 185 -15.01 -7.83 0.26
N PRO A 186 -14.37 -7.75 -0.92
CA PRO A 186 -15.04 -7.91 -2.20
C PRO A 186 -15.69 -9.29 -2.37
N LEU A 187 -15.05 -10.34 -1.86
CA LEU A 187 -15.58 -11.70 -1.92
C LEU A 187 -16.84 -11.85 -1.04
N CYS A 188 -16.75 -11.45 0.23
CA CYS A 188 -17.90 -11.46 1.15
C CYS A 188 -19.07 -10.58 0.67
N ARG A 189 -18.80 -9.48 -0.06
CA ARG A 189 -19.82 -8.65 -0.71
C ARG A 189 -20.49 -9.35 -1.89
N SER A 190 -19.72 -10.10 -2.69
CA SER A 190 -20.20 -10.77 -3.90
C SER A 190 -20.98 -12.05 -3.62
N LEU A 191 -20.78 -12.67 -2.45
CA LEU A 191 -21.54 -13.82 -2.04
C LEU A 191 -22.99 -13.38 -1.72
N PRO A 192 -24.01 -13.92 -2.43
CA PRO A 192 -25.39 -13.68 -2.07
C PRO A 192 -25.55 -14.18 -0.63
N THR A 193 -25.96 -13.28 0.25
CA THR A 193 -26.13 -13.56 1.67
C THR A 193 -27.07 -14.74 1.89
N THR A 194 -26.51 -15.93 2.05
CA THR A 194 -27.12 -16.89 2.97
C THR A 194 -27.03 -16.24 4.34
N SER A 195 -28.18 -16.06 4.97
CA SER A 195 -28.45 -15.36 6.23
C SER A 195 -27.57 -15.76 7.43
N ILE A 196 -26.68 -16.74 7.24
CA ILE A 196 -25.78 -17.31 8.22
C ILE A 196 -24.52 -16.43 8.37
N ALA A 197 -23.87 -15.98 7.29
CA ALA A 197 -22.62 -15.21 7.37
C ALA A 197 -22.78 -13.83 8.03
N ARG A 198 -23.91 -13.14 7.78
CA ARG A 198 -24.25 -11.89 8.50
C ARG A 198 -24.59 -12.13 9.98
N ARG A 199 -25.12 -13.30 10.34
CA ARG A 199 -25.35 -13.68 11.74
C ARG A 199 -24.04 -13.96 12.46
N THR A 200 -23.09 -14.65 11.81
CA THR A 200 -21.77 -14.89 12.38
C THR A 200 -20.96 -13.60 12.51
N LEU A 201 -20.99 -12.71 11.50
CA LEU A 201 -20.31 -11.42 11.59
C LEU A 201 -20.87 -10.55 12.72
N ARG A 202 -22.20 -10.46 12.87
CA ARG A 202 -22.81 -9.77 14.02
C ARG A 202 -22.47 -10.45 15.35
N SER A 203 -22.42 -11.78 15.43
CA SER A 203 -22.05 -12.46 16.68
C SER A 203 -20.59 -12.20 17.06
N PHE A 204 -19.67 -12.18 16.09
CA PHE A 204 -18.26 -11.84 16.33
C PHE A 204 -18.06 -10.39 16.74
N GLU A 205 -18.76 -9.44 16.11
CA GLU A 205 -18.71 -8.02 16.51
C GLU A 205 -19.28 -7.81 17.92
N ILE A 206 -20.37 -8.51 18.25
CA ILE A 206 -20.98 -8.48 19.59
C ILE A 206 -20.04 -9.12 20.63
N GLU A 207 -19.38 -10.23 20.33
CA GLU A 207 -18.39 -10.84 21.23
C GLU A 207 -17.19 -9.93 21.46
N ARG A 208 -16.64 -9.35 20.39
CA ARG A 208 -15.50 -8.42 20.50
C ARG A 208 -15.86 -7.16 21.28
N ALA A 209 -17.08 -6.64 21.11
CA ALA A 209 -17.59 -5.53 21.90
C ALA A 209 -17.77 -5.92 23.38
N LYS A 210 -18.28 -7.12 23.67
CA LYS A 210 -18.40 -7.65 25.04
C LYS A 210 -17.03 -7.81 25.71
N ASP A 211 -16.02 -8.28 25.00
CA ASP A 211 -14.68 -8.46 25.54
C ASP A 211 -13.98 -7.13 25.81
N ASN A 212 -14.13 -6.15 24.93
CA ASN A 212 -13.66 -4.79 25.19
C ASN A 212 -14.38 -4.16 26.38
N PHE A 213 -15.69 -4.33 26.49
CA PHE A 213 -16.46 -3.82 27.62
C PHE A 213 -16.07 -4.50 28.95
N LYS A 214 -15.82 -5.82 28.96
CA LYS A 214 -15.30 -6.53 30.14
C LYS A 214 -13.92 -6.03 30.56
N ARG A 215 -13.03 -5.75 29.60
CA ARG A 215 -11.70 -5.19 29.88
C ARG A 215 -11.79 -3.78 30.46
N GLU A 216 -12.68 -2.94 29.94
CA GLU A 216 -12.96 -1.61 30.48
C GLU A 216 -13.51 -1.70 31.92
N LEU A 217 -14.48 -2.58 32.16
CA LEU A 217 -15.01 -2.85 33.51
C LEU A 217 -13.95 -3.36 34.49
N ALA A 218 -13.02 -4.21 34.04
CA ALA A 218 -11.93 -4.71 34.88
C ALA A 218 -10.95 -3.60 35.30
N LYS A 219 -10.77 -2.55 34.48
CA LYS A 219 -9.98 -1.36 34.83
C LYS A 219 -10.70 -0.47 35.85
N LEU A 220 -12.03 -0.49 35.86
CA LEU A 220 -12.87 0.34 36.73
C LEU A 220 -13.19 -0.31 38.08
N LYS A 221 -12.85 -1.60 38.28
CA LYS A 221 -12.96 -2.20 39.61
C LYS A 221 -11.90 -1.58 40.52
N PRO A 222 -12.27 -0.89 41.61
CA PRO A 222 -11.30 -0.38 42.56
C PRO A 222 -10.49 -1.58 43.10
N LYS A 223 -9.17 -1.40 43.22
CA LYS A 223 -8.36 -2.28 44.05
C LYS A 223 -9.02 -2.28 45.42
N ALA A 224 -9.61 -3.40 45.81
CA ALA A 224 -9.96 -3.65 47.21
C ALA A 224 -8.63 -3.73 47.96
N GLY A 225 -8.13 -2.57 48.37
CA GLY A 225 -7.02 -2.42 49.28
C GLY A 225 -7.57 -2.51 50.70
N ASP A 226 -6.96 -3.41 51.47
CA ASP A 226 -6.53 -3.15 52.84
C ASP A 226 -7.48 -2.27 53.67
N ALA A 227 -8.48 -2.92 54.26
CA ALA A 227 -9.10 -2.42 55.48
C ALA A 227 -8.02 -2.42 56.57
N THR A 228 -7.44 -1.25 56.80
CA THR A 228 -6.58 -0.96 57.95
C THR A 228 -7.47 -0.66 59.15
N ASP A 229 -7.14 -1.31 60.27
CA ASP A 229 -7.64 -1.06 61.61
C ASP A 229 -7.67 0.44 61.93
N ALA A 230 -8.84 0.93 62.36
CA ALA A 230 -8.96 2.15 63.13
C ALA A 230 -9.71 1.80 64.41
N GLY A 231 -8.96 1.78 65.51
CA GLY A 231 -9.46 1.52 66.85
C GLY A 231 -10.43 2.62 67.33
N PRO A 232 -11.38 2.29 68.22
CA PRO A 232 -12.23 3.27 68.86
C PRO A 232 -11.47 3.92 70.02
N ASP A 233 -11.45 5.24 70.07
CA ASP A 233 -11.02 6.02 71.23
C ASP A 233 -12.15 6.95 71.68
N ASP A 234 -12.28 7.01 73.00
CA ASP A 234 -13.42 7.44 73.80
C ASP A 234 -13.84 8.91 73.63
N SER A 235 -15.12 9.20 73.88
CA SER A 235 -15.58 10.42 74.59
C SER A 235 -17.10 10.35 74.86
N ALA A 236 -17.47 10.02 76.10
CA ALA A 236 -18.77 10.29 76.69
C ALA A 236 -18.82 11.72 77.25
N PRO A 237 -19.97 12.41 77.28
CA PRO A 237 -20.17 13.53 78.18
C PRO A 237 -21.03 13.13 79.39
N GLU A 238 -20.49 13.47 80.56
CA GLU A 238 -21.16 13.50 81.86
C GLU A 238 -22.45 14.35 81.80
N GLN A 239 -23.52 13.84 82.41
CA GLN A 239 -24.71 14.62 82.74
C GLN A 239 -24.67 14.96 84.23
N ASP A 240 -24.56 16.24 84.53
CA ASP A 240 -24.88 16.83 85.82
C ASP A 240 -26.18 17.66 85.69
N SER A 241 -27.02 17.54 86.72
CA SER A 241 -28.27 18.30 87.04
C SER A 241 -29.59 17.81 86.45
#